data_AF-A0A659UHE2-F1
#
_entry.id   AF-A0A659UHE2-F1
#
_cell.length_a   1.000
_cell.length_b   1.000
_cell.length_c   1.000
_cell.angle_alpha   90.00
_cell.angle_beta   90.00
_cell.angle_gamma   90.00
#
_symmetry.space_group_name_H-M   'P 1'
#
loop_
_entity.id
_entity.type
_entity.pdbx_description
1 polymer ?
#
loop_
_entity_poly.entity_id
_entity_poly.type
_entity_poly.pdbx_seq_one_letter_code
_entity_poly.pdbx_strand_id
1 'polypeptide(L)'
;GDLDPAIGKEIAAAVGVKLTHPDKVMYPGTKVTKAMLAAYYAAVAEKMLPHIQDRPLSLVRDTDGDLQQSFFQKHKLPGMPKAIHDGQLEKMSGKESRILWVDDLAGLIA
;
A
#
# COMPACT_ATOMS: atom_id res chain seq x y z
N GLY A 1 -0.79 -14.40 16.95
CA GLY A 1 0.52 -14.28 16.28
C GLY A 1 0.51 -13.01 15.44
N ASP A 2 1.66 -12.48 15.06
CA ASP A 2 1.82 -11.11 14.51
C ASP A 2 1.07 -10.84 13.19
N LEU A 3 0.41 -11.85 12.61
CA LEU A 3 -0.45 -11.77 11.43
C LEU A 3 -1.91 -12.07 11.78
N ASP A 4 -2.39 -11.65 12.95
CA ASP A 4 -3.79 -11.78 13.33
C ASP A 4 -4.67 -10.82 12.50
N PRO A 5 -5.69 -11.31 11.75
CA PRO A 5 -6.60 -10.45 11.01
C PRO A 5 -7.34 -9.41 11.87
N ALA A 6 -7.61 -9.71 13.15
CA ALA A 6 -8.27 -8.75 14.06
C ALA A 6 -7.36 -7.55 14.32
N ILE A 7 -6.09 -7.81 14.63
CA ILE A 7 -5.06 -6.76 14.81
C ILE A 7 -4.94 -5.91 13.55
N GLY A 8 -4.90 -6.53 12.37
CA GLY A 8 -4.83 -5.79 11.11
C GLY A 8 -6.00 -4.85 10.86
N LYS A 9 -7.22 -5.25 11.24
CA LYS A 9 -8.43 -4.40 11.16
C LYS A 9 -8.35 -3.23 12.14
N GLU A 10 -7.93 -3.49 13.38
CA GLU A 10 -7.77 -2.46 14.42
C GLU A 10 -6.71 -1.43 14.03
N ILE A 11 -5.55 -1.86 13.55
CA ILE A 11 -4.48 -0.97 13.10
C ILE A 11 -4.94 -0.10 11.94
N ALA A 12 -5.56 -0.70 10.92
CA ALA A 12 -6.06 0.06 9.77
C ALA A 12 -7.05 1.15 10.22
N ALA A 13 -7.97 0.82 11.13
CA ALA A 13 -8.90 1.80 11.70
C ALA A 13 -8.18 2.89 12.50
N ALA A 14 -7.19 2.54 13.32
CA ALA A 14 -6.42 3.47 14.12
C ALA A 14 -5.64 4.50 13.28
N VAL A 15 -5.17 4.11 12.09
CA VAL A 15 -4.50 5.01 11.14
C VAL A 15 -5.44 5.61 10.09
N GLY A 16 -6.76 5.48 10.27
CA GLY A 16 -7.77 6.12 9.40
C GLY A 16 -7.98 5.46 8.04
N VAL A 17 -7.55 4.21 7.85
CA VAL A 17 -7.72 3.44 6.61
C VAL A 17 -8.90 2.47 6.72
N LYS A 18 -9.86 2.58 5.79
CA LYS A 18 -11.01 1.67 5.71
C LYS A 18 -10.72 0.49 4.79
N LEU A 19 -10.55 -0.71 5.35
CA LEU A 19 -10.47 -1.94 4.57
C LEU A 19 -11.86 -2.38 4.09
N THR A 20 -12.11 -2.39 2.78
CA THR A 20 -13.44 -2.76 2.23
C THR A 20 -13.72 -4.26 2.26
N HIS A 21 -12.70 -5.09 2.02
CA HIS A 21 -12.80 -6.55 2.00
C HIS A 21 -11.64 -7.14 2.80
N PRO A 22 -11.66 -7.01 4.14
CA PRO A 22 -10.52 -7.37 4.98
C PRO A 22 -10.24 -8.88 5.01
N ASP A 23 -11.28 -9.70 4.82
CA ASP A 23 -11.17 -11.17 4.83
C ASP A 23 -10.86 -11.75 3.43
N LYS A 24 -10.73 -10.90 2.39
CA LYS A 24 -10.33 -11.34 1.04
C LYS A 24 -8.93 -11.95 1.09
N VAL A 25 -8.78 -13.17 0.59
CA VAL A 25 -7.48 -13.82 0.39
C VAL A 25 -6.74 -13.10 -0.73
N MET A 26 -5.50 -12.72 -0.47
CA MET A 26 -4.67 -11.90 -1.37
C MET A 26 -3.73 -12.72 -2.24
N TYR A 27 -3.38 -13.93 -1.78
CA TYR A 27 -2.45 -14.82 -2.47
C TYR A 27 -3.08 -16.21 -2.61
N PRO A 28 -3.45 -16.62 -3.84
CA PRO A 28 -4.02 -17.94 -4.09
C PRO A 28 -3.17 -19.08 -3.52
N GLY A 29 -3.82 -20.10 -2.96
CA GLY A 29 -3.15 -21.22 -2.30
C GLY A 29 -2.65 -20.93 -0.88
N THR A 30 -2.83 -19.71 -0.36
CA THR A 30 -2.51 -19.34 1.02
C THR A 30 -3.77 -18.97 1.81
N LYS A 31 -3.61 -18.69 3.12
CA LYS A 31 -4.66 -18.11 3.97
C LYS A 31 -4.45 -16.62 4.24
N VAL A 32 -3.50 -15.97 3.56
CA VAL A 32 -3.15 -14.56 3.81
C VAL A 32 -4.28 -13.67 3.32
N THR A 33 -4.96 -13.02 4.26
CA THR A 33 -6.02 -12.06 3.95
C THR A 33 -5.50 -10.63 3.86
N LYS A 34 -6.33 -9.73 3.32
CA LYS A 34 -6.03 -8.29 3.29
C LYS A 34 -5.78 -7.70 4.67
N ALA A 35 -6.52 -8.12 5.69
CA ALA A 35 -6.28 -7.70 7.06
C ALA A 35 -4.94 -8.21 7.60
N MET A 36 -4.54 -9.44 7.28
CA MET A 36 -3.21 -9.96 7.67
C MET A 36 -2.09 -9.15 7.02
N LEU A 37 -2.26 -8.68 5.78
CA LEU A 37 -1.30 -7.77 5.14
C LEU A 37 -1.19 -6.43 5.87
N ALA A 38 -2.30 -5.88 6.38
CA ALA A 38 -2.25 -4.67 7.19
C ALA A 38 -1.45 -4.89 8.49
N ALA A 39 -1.68 -6.02 9.17
CA ALA A 39 -0.91 -6.41 10.35
C ALA A 39 0.59 -6.59 10.02
N TYR A 40 0.89 -7.23 8.89
CA TYR A 40 2.27 -7.40 8.41
C TYR A 40 2.97 -6.06 8.19
N TYR A 41 2.35 -5.13 7.43
CA TYR A 41 2.95 -3.83 7.17
C TYR A 41 3.21 -3.06 8.47
N ALA A 42 2.31 -3.14 9.44
CA ALA A 42 2.54 -2.53 10.74
C ALA A 42 3.72 -3.14 11.49
N ALA A 43 3.86 -4.47 11.47
CA ALA A 43 4.95 -5.17 12.12
C ALA A 43 6.34 -4.84 11.51
N VAL A 44 6.39 -4.49 10.22
CA VAL A 44 7.66 -4.17 9.53
C VAL A 44 7.86 -2.67 9.28
N ALA A 45 6.86 -1.83 9.53
CA ALA A 45 6.88 -0.41 9.14
C ALA A 45 8.08 0.35 9.70
N GLU A 46 8.42 0.16 10.97
CA GLU A 46 9.55 0.83 11.62
C GLU A 46 10.89 0.58 10.88
N LYS A 47 11.06 -0.62 10.32
CA LYS A 47 12.24 -0.99 9.54
C LYS A 47 12.10 -0.62 8.06
N MET A 48 10.89 -0.64 7.52
CA MET A 48 10.63 -0.41 6.09
C MET A 48 10.66 1.08 5.74
N LEU A 49 9.98 1.92 6.53
CA LEU A 49 9.77 3.34 6.23
C LEU A 49 11.07 4.13 6.01
N PRO A 50 12.16 3.97 6.80
CA PRO A 50 13.41 4.69 6.55
C PRO A 50 13.98 4.51 5.13
N HIS A 51 13.59 3.43 4.43
CA HIS A 51 14.06 3.13 3.08
C HIS A 51 13.13 3.61 1.97
N ILE A 52 11.86 3.89 2.27
CA ILE A 52 10.83 4.16 1.24
C ILE A 52 10.01 5.42 1.47
N GLN A 53 9.98 5.96 2.69
CA GLN A 53 9.23 7.18 2.99
C GLN A 53 9.76 8.34 2.16
N ASP A 54 8.86 9.21 1.70
CA ASP A 54 9.18 10.41 0.91
C ASP A 54 9.95 10.13 -0.39
N ARG A 55 9.93 8.89 -0.87
CA ARG A 55 10.60 8.47 -2.11
C ARG A 55 9.57 8.13 -3.20
N PRO A 56 9.87 8.42 -4.47
CA PRO A 56 9.03 8.00 -5.58
C PRO A 56 8.85 6.47 -5.62
N LEU A 57 7.61 6.01 -5.60
CA LEU A 57 7.23 4.61 -5.65
C LEU A 57 6.50 4.26 -6.95
N SER A 58 6.70 3.02 -7.41
CA SER A 58 5.85 2.38 -8.40
C SER A 58 5.06 1.29 -7.68
N LEU A 59 3.73 1.38 -7.71
CA LEU A 59 2.87 0.40 -7.05
C LEU A 59 2.57 -0.74 -8.02
N VAL A 60 2.68 -1.98 -7.55
CA VAL A 60 2.13 -3.14 -8.26
C VAL A 60 0.71 -3.36 -7.74
N ARG A 61 -0.26 -3.27 -8.64
CA ARG A 61 -1.69 -3.42 -8.31
C ARG A 61 -2.22 -4.70 -8.93
N ASP A 62 -3.01 -5.41 -8.14
CA ASP A 62 -3.87 -6.51 -8.56
C ASP A 62 -5.27 -6.22 -8.02
N THR A 63 -6.23 -6.05 -8.92
CA THR A 63 -7.63 -5.74 -8.58
C THR A 63 -8.42 -7.00 -8.23
N ASP A 64 -8.11 -8.10 -8.91
CA ASP A 64 -8.86 -9.36 -8.81
C ASP A 64 -8.36 -10.20 -7.64
N GLY A 65 -7.12 -9.99 -7.20
CA GLY A 65 -6.51 -10.64 -6.04
C GLY A 65 -6.09 -12.08 -6.31
N ASP A 66 -5.91 -12.44 -7.58
CA ASP A 66 -5.49 -13.76 -8.04
C ASP A 66 -4.07 -13.78 -8.62
N LEU A 67 -3.40 -12.62 -8.62
CA LEU A 67 -2.08 -12.35 -9.16
C LEU A 67 -1.90 -12.73 -10.65
N GLN A 68 -2.97 -12.98 -11.40
CA GLN A 68 -2.87 -13.31 -12.83
C GLN A 68 -2.64 -12.06 -13.67
N GLN A 69 -3.25 -10.93 -13.27
CA GLN A 69 -3.14 -9.67 -13.99
C GLN A 69 -2.75 -8.54 -13.03
N SER A 70 -1.44 -8.33 -12.90
CA SER A 70 -0.89 -7.18 -12.18
C SER A 70 -0.44 -6.08 -13.13
N PHE A 71 -0.58 -4.82 -12.72
CA PHE A 71 -0.07 -3.68 -13.47
C PHE A 71 0.69 -2.69 -12.57
N PHE A 72 1.58 -1.92 -13.18
CA PHE A 72 2.28 -0.84 -12.49
C PHE A 72 1.45 0.44 -12.50
N GLN A 73 1.19 0.99 -11.32
CA GLN A 73 0.61 2.30 -11.13
C GLN A 73 1.69 3.29 -10.64
N LYS A 74 2.07 4.22 -11.52
CA LYS A 74 3.07 5.28 -11.22
C LYS A 74 2.45 6.66 -11.02
N HIS A 75 1.15 6.77 -11.26
CA HIS A 75 0.42 8.03 -11.29
C HIS A 75 -0.90 7.90 -10.53
N LYS A 76 -1.35 9.02 -9.97
CA LYS A 76 -2.64 9.07 -9.27
C LYS A 76 -3.79 8.78 -10.22
N LEU A 77 -4.73 8.00 -9.74
CA LEU A 77 -6.01 7.72 -10.39
C LEU A 77 -7.16 8.19 -9.49
N PRO A 78 -8.35 8.46 -10.05
CA PRO A 78 -9.54 8.73 -9.26
C PRO A 78 -9.78 7.65 -8.20
N GLY A 79 -10.13 8.07 -6.98
CA GLY A 79 -10.42 7.16 -5.88
C GLY A 79 -9.19 6.63 -5.13
N MET A 80 -7.98 7.10 -5.46
CA MET A 80 -6.79 6.75 -4.68
C MET A 80 -6.90 7.28 -3.23
N PRO A 81 -6.51 6.48 -2.22
CA PRO A 81 -6.50 6.91 -0.83
C PRO A 81 -5.67 8.16 -0.61
N LYS A 82 -6.11 9.05 0.29
CA LYS A 82 -5.39 10.30 0.61
C LYS A 82 -4.02 10.07 1.26
N ALA A 83 -3.81 8.89 1.84
CA ALA A 83 -2.52 8.50 2.44
C ALA A 83 -1.47 8.12 1.38
N ILE A 84 -1.84 8.02 0.11
CA ILE A 84 -0.90 7.90 -1.01
C ILE A 84 -0.80 9.27 -1.66
N HIS A 85 0.35 9.90 -1.51
CA HIS A 85 0.63 11.22 -2.04
C HIS A 85 0.98 11.17 -3.52
N ASP A 86 0.79 12.28 -4.20
CA ASP A 86 1.15 12.45 -5.60
C ASP A 86 1.72 13.85 -5.87
N GLY A 87 2.55 13.93 -6.90
CA GLY A 87 3.27 15.16 -7.22
C GLY A 87 4.10 15.02 -8.49
N GLN A 88 4.97 16.00 -8.71
CA GLN A 88 5.83 16.08 -9.88
C GLN A 88 7.29 16.16 -9.44
N LEU A 89 8.16 15.47 -10.19
CA LEU A 89 9.61 15.61 -10.09
C LEU A 89 10.19 15.87 -11.47
N GLU A 90 11.19 16.74 -11.51
CA GLU A 90 11.98 16.95 -12.70
C GLU A 90 13.02 15.83 -12.82
N LYS A 91 13.04 15.17 -13.98
CA LYS A 91 14.09 14.19 -14.31
C LYS A 91 15.33 14.93 -14.77
N MET A 92 16.49 14.27 -14.66
CA MET A 92 17.75 14.76 -15.23
C MET A 92 17.67 15.11 -16.72
N SER A 93 16.73 14.52 -17.47
CA SER A 93 16.48 14.87 -18.87
C SER A 93 15.69 16.19 -19.07
N GLY A 94 15.42 16.96 -18.01
CA GLY A 94 14.56 18.16 -18.04
C GLY A 94 13.07 17.87 -18.26
N LYS A 95 12.65 16.60 -18.17
CA LYS A 95 11.24 16.21 -18.32
C LYS A 95 10.62 16.02 -16.95
N GLU A 96 9.46 16.61 -16.74
CA GLU A 96 8.66 16.32 -15.55
C GLU A 96 8.10 14.91 -15.57
N SER A 97 8.00 14.31 -14.39
CA SER A 97 7.39 13.00 -14.17
C SER A 97 6.49 13.06 -12.96
N ARG A 98 5.26 12.58 -13.13
CA ARG A 98 4.37 12.36 -12.00
C ARG A 98 4.85 11.18 -11.18
N ILE A 99 4.78 11.32 -9.86
CA ILE A 99 5.22 10.32 -8.89
C ILE A 99 4.11 10.05 -7.87
N LEU A 100 4.28 8.94 -7.17
CA LEU A 100 3.55 8.60 -5.95
C LEU A 100 4.55 8.39 -4.83
N TRP A 101 4.18 8.68 -3.59
CA TRP A 101 4.95 8.30 -2.41
C TRP A 101 4.04 8.12 -1.20
N VAL A 102 4.62 7.58 -0.14
CA VAL A 102 4.00 7.46 1.19
C VAL A 102 5.02 7.99 2.21
N ASP A 103 4.53 8.44 3.35
CA ASP A 103 5.35 9.00 4.43
C ASP A 103 5.13 8.27 5.77
N ASP A 104 4.08 7.44 5.86
CA ASP A 104 3.69 6.78 7.11
C ASP A 104 3.05 5.38 6.91
N LEU A 105 2.62 4.79 8.03
CA LEU A 105 1.93 3.50 8.06
C LEU A 105 0.57 3.54 7.34
N ALA A 106 -0.17 4.67 7.39
CA ALA A 106 -1.44 4.78 6.69
C ALA A 106 -1.23 4.62 5.19
N GLY A 107 -0.17 5.21 4.64
CA GLY A 107 0.22 5.06 3.23
C GLY A 107 0.61 3.63 2.85
N LEU A 108 1.25 2.87 3.76
CA LEU A 108 1.57 1.45 3.52
C LEU A 108 0.32 0.55 3.47
N ILE A 109 -0.72 0.89 4.24
CA ILE A 109 -1.94 0.07 4.36
C ILE A 109 -3.01 0.42 3.29
N ALA A 110 -2.95 1.63 2.73
CA ALA A 110 -4.01 2.27 1.92
C ALA A 110 -4.43 1.55 0.60
#